data_AF-A0A3P2A5E7-F1
#
_entry.id   AF-A0A3P2A5E7-F1
#
_cell.length_a   1.000
_cell.length_b   1.000
_cell.length_c   1.000
_cell.angle_alpha   90.00
_cell.angle_beta   90.00
_cell.angle_gamma   90.00
#
_symmetry.space_group_name_H-M   'P 1'
#
loop_
_entity.id
_entity.type
_entity.pdbx_description
1 polymer ?
#
loop_
_entity_poly.entity_id
_entity_poly.type
_entity_poly.pdbx_seq_one_letter_code
_entity_poly.pdbx_strand_id
1 'polypeptide(L)'
;MSHFTSNTYTLKREILTFTNKISKKLSKPDRKFTADMTYGMLASGSCLLTDICDQLHEPSKKINVVDRLSRHLEKGTPIPSLSAYLQQIK
;
A
#
# COMPACT_ATOMS: atom_id res chain seq x y z
N MET A 1 1.47 16.55 -26.67
CA MET A 1 2.42 16.27 -25.58
C MET A 1 1.69 15.46 -24.51
N SER A 2 2.08 14.20 -24.35
CA SER A 2 1.41 13.20 -23.52
C SER A 2 1.40 13.56 -22.03
N HIS A 3 0.21 13.73 -21.45
CA HIS A 3 -0.06 13.95 -20.01
C HIS A 3 0.31 12.75 -19.09
N PHE A 4 1.17 11.84 -19.54
CA PHE A 4 1.46 10.56 -18.89
C PHE A 4 2.10 10.73 -17.50
N THR A 5 2.90 11.78 -17.31
CA THR A 5 3.58 12.08 -16.03
C THR A 5 2.66 12.71 -14.99
N SER A 6 1.67 13.51 -15.41
CA SER A 6 0.64 14.02 -14.51
C SER A 6 -0.26 12.90 -14.01
N ASN A 7 -0.58 11.93 -14.87
CA ASN A 7 -1.47 10.82 -14.51
C ASN A 7 -0.87 9.92 -13.42
N THR A 8 0.42 9.59 -13.51
CA THR A 8 1.10 8.78 -12.48
C THR A 8 1.19 9.49 -11.13
N TYR A 9 1.46 10.80 -11.12
CA TYR A 9 1.45 11.60 -9.88
C TYR A 9 0.05 11.71 -9.26
N THR A 10 -0.97 11.92 -10.07
CA THR A 10 -2.38 11.98 -9.62
C THR A 10 -2.80 10.66 -9.02
N LEU A 11 -2.53 9.53 -9.69
CA LEU A 11 -2.85 8.19 -9.19
C LEU A 11 -2.16 7.90 -7.86
N LYS A 12 -0.87 8.21 -7.73
CA LYS A 12 -0.14 8.04 -6.47
C LYS A 12 -0.79 8.84 -5.33
N ARG A 13 -1.24 10.07 -5.61
CA ARG A 13 -1.92 10.92 -4.63
C ARG A 13 -3.29 10.39 -4.25
N GLU A 14 -4.05 9.85 -5.20
CA GLU A 14 -5.36 9.24 -4.95
C GLU A 14 -5.22 7.99 -4.08
N ILE A 15 -4.25 7.11 -4.39
CA ILE A 15 -3.94 5.92 -3.58
C ILE A 15 -3.57 6.34 -2.16
N LEU A 16 -2.70 7.34 -1.99
CA LEU A 16 -2.35 7.86 -0.66
C LEU A 16 -3.56 8.47 0.07
N THR A 17 -4.44 9.16 -0.65
CA THR A 17 -5.63 9.78 -0.06
C THR A 17 -6.61 8.71 0.41
N PHE A 18 -6.88 7.70 -0.41
CA PHE A 18 -7.74 6.57 -0.08
C PHE A 18 -7.18 5.78 1.12
N THR A 19 -5.90 5.38 1.06
CA THR A 19 -5.27 4.60 2.12
C THR A 19 -5.22 5.36 3.45
N ASN A 20 -5.02 6.68 3.43
CA ASN A 20 -5.08 7.50 4.64
C ASN A 20 -6.48 7.57 5.29
N LYS A 21 -7.57 7.47 4.51
CA LYS A 21 -8.93 7.44 5.07
C LYS A 21 -9.15 6.18 5.90
N ILE A 22 -8.76 5.02 5.39
CA ILE A 22 -8.95 3.72 6.07
C ILE A 22 -7.92 3.49 7.19
N SER A 23 -6.73 4.06 7.08
CA SER A 23 -5.63 3.84 8.04
C SER A 23 -5.48 4.94 9.08
N LYS A 24 -6.34 5.97 9.11
CA LYS A 24 -6.19 7.17 9.98
C LYS A 24 -5.99 6.85 11.47
N LYS A 25 -6.60 5.77 11.96
CA LYS A 25 -6.55 5.33 13.36
C LYS A 25 -5.37 4.41 13.67
N LEU A 26 -4.56 4.04 12.68
CA LEU A 26 -3.42 3.14 12.84
C LEU A 26 -2.14 3.91 13.19
N SER A 27 -1.15 3.17 13.69
CA SER A 27 0.19 3.69 13.96
C SER A 27 0.86 4.17 12.66
N LYS A 28 1.87 5.04 12.77
CA LYS A 28 2.64 5.51 11.59
C LYS A 28 3.22 4.32 10.77
N PRO A 29 3.82 3.29 11.37
CA PRO A 29 4.28 2.10 10.64
C PRO A 29 3.17 1.40 9.85
N ASP A 30 2.00 1.18 10.47
CA ASP A 30 0.90 0.43 9.83
C ASP A 30 0.22 1.25 8.72
N ARG A 31 0.14 2.58 8.89
CA ARG A 31 -0.30 3.50 7.84
C ARG A 31 0.61 3.43 6.62
N LYS A 32 1.92 3.49 6.85
CA LYS A 32 2.92 3.37 5.78
C LYS A 32 2.79 2.02 5.08
N PHE A 33 2.72 0.93 5.84
CA PHE A 33 2.54 -0.41 5.29
C PHE A 33 1.29 -0.52 4.41
N THR A 34 0.15 -0.01 4.88
CA THR A 34 -1.11 -0.04 4.11
C THR A 34 -0.98 0.72 2.80
N ALA A 35 -0.32 1.88 2.81
CA ALA A 35 -0.07 2.67 1.62
C ALA A 35 0.86 1.96 0.63
N ASP A 36 1.99 1.42 1.12
CA ASP A 36 2.99 0.71 0.32
C ASP A 36 2.37 -0.55 -0.32
N MET A 37 1.62 -1.35 0.44
CA MET A 37 0.94 -2.53 -0.09
C MET A 37 -0.08 -2.19 -1.16
N THR A 38 -0.92 -1.19 -0.93
CA THR A 38 -1.96 -0.79 -1.90
C THR A 38 -1.33 -0.26 -3.18
N TYR A 39 -0.31 0.60 -3.06
CA TYR A 39 0.43 1.09 -4.21
C TYR A 39 1.12 -0.05 -4.96
N GLY A 40 1.83 -0.92 -4.24
CA GLY A 40 2.57 -2.02 -4.82
C GLY A 40 1.68 -2.99 -5.58
N MET A 41 0.51 -3.34 -5.04
CA MET A 41 -0.49 -4.18 -5.72
C MET A 41 -1.05 -3.52 -6.98
N LEU A 42 -1.35 -2.23 -6.93
CA LEU A 42 -1.88 -1.49 -8.09
C LEU A 42 -0.82 -1.28 -9.17
N ALA A 43 0.43 -1.02 -8.78
CA ALA A 43 1.54 -0.81 -9.70
C ALA A 43 1.99 -2.12 -10.36
N SER A 44 1.99 -3.23 -9.62
CA SER A 44 2.39 -4.54 -10.16
C SER A 44 1.25 -5.23 -10.92
N GLY A 45 0.00 -4.88 -10.63
CA GLY A 45 -1.17 -5.63 -11.10
C GLY A 45 -1.23 -7.06 -10.53
N SER A 46 -0.47 -7.33 -9.46
CA SER A 46 -0.25 -8.66 -8.89
C SER A 46 -0.32 -8.62 -7.37
N CYS A 47 -0.78 -9.72 -6.77
CA CYS A 47 -0.77 -9.92 -5.33
C CYS A 47 0.50 -10.62 -4.82
N LEU A 48 1.41 -11.02 -5.72
CA LEU A 48 2.68 -11.65 -5.33
C LEU A 48 3.60 -10.61 -4.68
N LEU A 49 4.09 -10.93 -3.48
CA LEU A 49 4.99 -10.04 -2.72
C LEU A 49 6.28 -9.73 -3.47
N THR A 50 6.74 -10.65 -4.33
CA THR A 50 7.91 -10.44 -5.18
C THR A 50 7.69 -9.32 -6.18
N ASP A 51 6.51 -9.26 -6.79
CA ASP A 51 6.19 -8.29 -7.84
C ASP A 51 5.88 -6.94 -7.21
N ILE A 52 5.20 -6.95 -6.06
CA ILE A 52 4.98 -5.76 -5.21
C ILE A 52 6.33 -5.15 -4.80
N CYS A 53 7.27 -5.97 -4.35
CA CYS A 53 8.61 -5.50 -3.95
C CYS A 53 9.34 -4.80 -5.10
N ASP A 54 9.24 -5.31 -6.33
CA ASP A 54 9.89 -4.69 -7.49
C ASP A 54 9.33 -3.29 -7.76
N GLN A 55 8.04 -3.05 -7.49
CA GLN A 55 7.40 -1.75 -7.69
C GLN A 55 7.64 -0.75 -6.56
N LEU A 56 8.01 -1.21 -5.36
CA LEU A 56 8.29 -0.33 -4.22
C LEU A 56 9.64 0.39 -4.33
N HIS A 57 10.57 -0.11 -5.15
CA HIS A 57 11.88 0.50 -5.41
C HIS A 57 12.67 0.85 -4.13
N GLU A 58 12.56 0.01 -3.10
CA GLU A 58 13.27 0.24 -1.85
C GLU A 58 14.77 -0.08 -1.97
N PRO A 59 15.66 0.70 -1.33
CA PRO A 59 17.11 0.48 -1.37
C PRO A 59 17.53 -0.67 -0.44
N SER A 60 16.85 -1.82 -0.53
CA SER A 60 17.06 -3.01 0.29
C SER A 60 16.99 -4.26 -0.57
N LYS A 61 17.62 -5.35 -0.13
CA LYS A 61 17.55 -6.63 -0.84
C LYS A 61 16.09 -7.09 -0.91
N LYS A 62 15.66 -7.56 -2.09
CA LYS A 62 14.29 -8.06 -2.35
C LYS A 62 13.79 -9.01 -1.27
N ILE A 63 14.64 -9.96 -0.86
CA ILE A 63 14.31 -10.93 0.19
C ILE A 63 13.93 -10.27 1.53
N ASN A 64 14.62 -9.19 1.93
CA ASN A 64 14.36 -8.49 3.19
C ASN A 64 13.03 -7.73 3.14
N VAL A 65 12.70 -7.15 1.98
CA VAL A 65 11.43 -6.45 1.77
C VAL A 65 10.28 -7.46 1.79
N VAL A 66 10.40 -8.56 1.03
CA VAL A 66 9.39 -9.64 1.01
C VAL A 66 9.17 -10.21 2.42
N ASP A 67 10.24 -10.51 3.15
CA ASP A 67 10.16 -11.02 4.53
C ASP A 67 9.50 -10.01 5.48
N ARG A 68 9.85 -8.72 5.39
CA ARG A 68 9.19 -7.66 6.16
C ARG A 68 7.69 -7.56 5.84
N LEU A 69 7.32 -7.59 4.56
CA LEU A 69 5.92 -7.51 4.12
C LEU A 69 5.14 -8.74 4.63
N SER A 70 5.71 -9.93 4.49
CA SER A 70 5.13 -11.19 4.95
C SER A 70 4.85 -11.17 6.46
N ARG A 71 5.83 -10.80 7.28
CA ARG A 71 5.67 -10.70 8.75
C ARG A 71 4.63 -9.67 9.18
N HIS A 72 4.39 -8.63 8.38
CA HIS A 72 3.35 -7.66 8.70
C HIS A 72 1.96 -8.21 8.34
N LEU A 73 1.84 -8.91 7.20
CA LEU A 73 0.62 -9.63 6.83
C LEU A 73 0.24 -10.74 7.83
N GLU A 74 1.22 -11.41 8.42
CA GLU A 74 1.01 -12.44 9.44
C GLU A 74 0.26 -11.91 10.68
N LYS A 75 0.38 -10.62 10.98
CA LYS A 75 -0.35 -9.96 12.08
C LYS A 75 -1.83 -9.77 11.79
N GLY A 76 -2.26 -10.00 10.55
CA GLY A 76 -3.63 -9.84 10.08
C GLY A 76 -4.04 -8.38 9.88
N THR A 77 -5.32 -8.18 9.59
CA THR A 77 -5.89 -6.84 9.34
C THR A 77 -6.34 -6.20 10.66
N PRO A 78 -5.83 -5.01 11.02
CA PRO A 78 -6.29 -4.32 12.23
C PRO A 78 -7.80 -3.99 12.17
N ILE A 79 -8.53 -4.29 13.25
CA ILE A 79 -9.97 -3.98 13.40
C ILE A 79 -10.31 -2.51 13.11
N PRO A 80 -9.50 -1.51 13.54
CA PRO A 80 -9.76 -0.11 13.22
C PRO A 80 -9.71 0.18 11.71
N SER A 81 -8.86 -0.52 10.96
CA SER A 81 -8.74 -0.39 9.51
C SER A 81 -9.95 -0.99 8.80
N LEU A 82 -10.35 -2.20 9.23
CA LEU A 82 -11.52 -2.90 8.68
C LEU A 82 -12.82 -2.08 8.88
N SER A 83 -13.04 -1.57 10.10
CA SER A 83 -14.20 -0.73 10.39
C SER A 83 -14.21 0.56 9.57
N ALA A 84 -13.07 1.22 9.39
CA ALA A 84 -12.95 2.41 8.56
C ALA A 84 -13.21 2.13 7.07
N TYR A 85 -12.75 0.98 6.56
CA TYR A 85 -13.05 0.53 5.19
C TYR A 85 -14.54 0.26 4.99
N LEU A 86 -15.19 -0.45 5.90
CA LEU A 86 -16.63 -0.73 5.83
C LEU A 86 -17.49 0.54 5.91
N GLN A 87 -17.06 1.55 6.68
CA GLN A 87 -17.71 2.87 6.72
C GLN A 87 -17.58 3.64 5.40
N GLN A 88 -16.56 3.38 4.60
CA GLN A 88 -16.33 4.05 3.32
C GLN A 88 -17.16 3.44 2.17
N ILE A 89 -17.59 2.19 2.32
CA ILE A 89 -18.43 1.46 1.34
C ILE A 89 -19.93 1.65 1.58
N LYS A 90 -20.32 1.83 2.85
CA LYS A 90 -21.70 2.19 3.22
C LYS A 90 -22.04 3.59 2.74
#